data_AF-A0AAD7C0K6-F1
#
_entry.id   AF-A0AAD7C0K6-F1
#
_cell.length_a   1.000
_cell.length_b   1.000
_cell.length_c   1.000
_cell.angle_alpha   90.00
_cell.angle_beta   90.00
_cell.angle_gamma   90.00
#
_symmetry.space_group_name_H-M   'P 1'
#
loop_
_entity.id
_entity.type
_entity.pdbx_description
1 polymer ?
#
loop_
_entity_poly.entity_id
_entity_poly.type
_entity_poly.pdbx_seq_one_letter_code
_entity_poly.pdbx_strand_id
1 'polypeptide(L)'
;MAESATDPAPISAADTVSRLADAVSRLHIDMQTSDPSELVRERILDETVEDGGDDDVGAALLDDEADGRDEDDESNLDTEQQNAETAADSVNDQWLATTLEKVQKEIQMPGQPRVYREGQLWIYPKDPIFALQEAATTGVYSPDVLYLLPIFLWLPDHLPGHPDHFHCECGEALNKHSHNMNPIARRVCTTSGSDYFLLTKRHYCPQREGNTRGCGRTYQGTNPRFVQDRFPVAINHRSALDISQMDTMKITFAGRFGADPFSKMVRELKYLRHSHLEAMYLHPALHYGLRGTPKIPPFSSFKNRIGFAGYTPSTKYLKSMFISWFASHRLHIDRIMSSLSGRILKADHMFKTVDHQGRLPGGEPIHTALYNAVNDSEEGCMSVLKLSLPDMRTAQQRQFIRTTLVAALRLP
;
A
#
# COMPACT_ATOMS: atom_id res chain seq x y z
N MET A 1 -11.45 -58.45 25.72
CA MET A 1 -10.93 -57.22 26.37
C MET A 1 -11.42 -56.06 25.54
N ALA A 2 -12.43 -55.34 26.03
CA ALA A 2 -13.03 -54.20 25.37
C ALA A 2 -12.41 -52.93 25.98
N GLU A 3 -11.65 -52.18 25.19
CA GLU A 3 -11.15 -50.86 25.61
C GLU A 3 -12.31 -49.87 25.58
N SER A 4 -12.66 -49.39 26.78
CA SER A 4 -13.63 -48.32 27.01
C SER A 4 -13.01 -46.99 26.57
N ALA A 5 -13.44 -46.46 25.43
CA ALA A 5 -13.10 -45.11 25.01
C ALA A 5 -13.76 -44.08 25.95
N THR A 6 -12.97 -43.47 26.82
CA THR A 6 -13.36 -42.31 27.61
C THR A 6 -13.40 -41.06 26.73
N ASP A 7 -14.58 -40.43 26.64
CA ASP A 7 -14.76 -39.16 25.94
C ASP A 7 -13.88 -38.06 26.56
N PRO A 8 -13.17 -37.26 25.75
CA PRO A 8 -12.37 -36.15 26.25
C PRO A 8 -13.25 -35.05 26.85
N ALA A 9 -12.83 -34.52 28.00
CA ALA A 9 -13.53 -33.44 28.70
C ALA A 9 -13.69 -32.19 27.82
N PRO A 10 -14.82 -31.46 27.93
CA PRO A 10 -15.07 -30.27 27.14
C PRO A 10 -14.04 -29.18 27.46
N ILE A 11 -13.34 -28.70 26.42
CA ILE A 11 -12.39 -27.59 26.51
C ILE A 11 -13.18 -26.32 26.88
N SER A 12 -12.73 -25.62 27.92
CA SER A 12 -13.33 -24.37 28.38
C SER A 12 -13.21 -23.28 27.32
N ALA A 13 -14.27 -22.49 27.11
CA ALA A 13 -14.26 -21.34 26.20
C ALA A 13 -13.12 -20.34 26.50
N ALA A 14 -12.71 -20.23 27.77
CA ALA A 14 -11.59 -19.39 28.18
C ALA A 14 -10.24 -19.91 27.66
N ASP A 15 -10.04 -21.23 27.62
CA ASP A 15 -8.83 -21.84 27.08
C ASP A 15 -8.75 -21.65 25.56
N THR A 16 -9.90 -21.68 24.87
CA THR A 16 -9.96 -21.42 23.42
C THR A 16 -9.55 -19.99 23.09
N VAL A 17 -10.06 -19.00 23.84
CA VAL A 17 -9.70 -17.58 23.66
C VAL A 17 -8.22 -17.34 23.96
N SER A 18 -7.69 -17.94 25.03
CA SER A 18 -6.27 -17.82 25.38
C SER A 18 -5.37 -18.45 24.31
N ARG A 19 -5.74 -19.61 23.76
CA ARG A 19 -4.99 -20.27 22.69
C ARG A 19 -5.02 -19.49 21.38
N LEU A 20 -6.15 -18.86 21.06
CA LEU A 20 -6.28 -17.96 19.92
C LEU A 20 -5.40 -16.71 20.09
N ALA A 21 -5.41 -16.08 21.27
CA ALA A 21 -4.54 -14.93 21.55
C ALA A 21 -3.05 -15.30 21.44
N ASP A 22 -2.66 -16.47 21.92
CA ASP A 22 -1.29 -16.99 21.81
C ASP A 22 -0.93 -17.33 20.35
N ALA A 23 -1.84 -17.95 19.60
CA ALA A 23 -1.64 -18.28 18.19
C ALA A 23 -1.52 -17.01 17.33
N VAL A 24 -2.36 -16.01 17.56
CA VAL A 24 -2.27 -14.69 16.91
C VAL A 24 -0.96 -13.99 17.27
N SER A 25 -0.55 -14.04 18.54
CA SER A 25 0.72 -13.46 18.99
C SER A 25 1.93 -14.17 18.37
N ARG A 26 1.90 -15.51 18.27
CA ARG A 26 2.93 -16.31 17.60
C ARG A 26 2.96 -16.06 16.10
N LEU A 27 1.82 -15.96 15.44
CA LEU A 27 1.72 -15.59 14.03
C LEU A 27 2.25 -14.18 13.81
N HIS A 28 2.00 -13.23 14.71
CA HIS A 28 2.55 -11.89 14.65
C HIS A 28 4.09 -11.89 14.80
N ILE A 29 4.63 -12.70 15.71
CA ILE A 29 6.08 -12.88 15.87
C ILE A 29 6.69 -13.61 14.65
N ASP A 30 6.06 -14.68 14.17
CA ASP A 30 6.48 -15.39 12.95
C ASP A 30 6.38 -14.48 11.72
N MET A 31 5.39 -13.59 11.65
CA MET A 31 5.30 -12.57 10.60
C MET A 31 6.49 -11.61 10.65
N GLN A 32 6.97 -11.28 11.85
CA GLN A 32 8.14 -10.42 12.04
C GLN A 32 9.47 -11.14 11.76
N THR A 33 9.55 -12.46 12.01
CA THR A 33 10.81 -13.24 11.93
C THR A 33 10.97 -14.10 10.68
N SER A 34 9.91 -14.60 10.07
CA SER A 34 9.97 -15.45 8.86
C SER A 34 10.48 -14.61 7.69
N ASP A 35 11.49 -15.06 6.95
CA ASP A 35 11.91 -14.37 5.74
C ASP A 35 10.96 -14.65 4.56
N PRO A 36 10.02 -13.74 4.19
CA PRO A 36 9.25 -13.89 2.95
C PRO A 36 10.13 -14.11 1.73
N SER A 37 11.39 -13.66 1.70
CA SER A 37 12.27 -13.87 0.55
C SER A 37 12.65 -15.35 0.33
N GLU A 38 12.75 -16.16 1.39
CA GLU A 38 13.01 -17.61 1.25
C GLU A 38 11.77 -18.40 0.84
N LEU A 39 10.57 -18.03 1.33
CA LEU A 39 9.32 -18.70 0.96
C LEU A 39 8.81 -18.26 -0.42
N VAL A 40 9.11 -17.02 -0.83
CA VAL A 40 8.92 -16.53 -2.20
C VAL A 40 9.86 -17.25 -3.18
N ARG A 41 11.09 -17.60 -2.76
CA ARG A 41 12.05 -18.37 -3.58
C ARG A 41 11.56 -19.77 -3.94
N GLU A 42 10.90 -20.49 -3.03
CA GLU A 42 10.41 -21.85 -3.34
C GLU A 42 9.18 -21.90 -4.25
N ARG A 43 8.41 -20.80 -4.38
CA ARG A 43 7.23 -20.76 -5.29
C ARG A 43 7.46 -19.99 -6.59
N ILE A 44 8.29 -18.94 -6.61
CA ILE A 44 8.59 -18.21 -7.86
C ILE A 44 9.48 -19.01 -8.81
N LEU A 45 10.27 -19.98 -8.32
CA LEU A 45 11.08 -20.84 -9.19
C LEU A 45 10.25 -21.81 -10.07
N ASP A 46 8.95 -21.94 -9.85
CA ASP A 46 8.02 -22.67 -10.75
C ASP A 46 7.20 -21.74 -11.68
N GLU A 47 7.32 -20.42 -11.50
CA GLU A 47 6.72 -19.40 -12.37
C GLU A 47 7.82 -18.48 -12.91
N THR A 48 8.77 -19.05 -13.67
CA THR A 48 9.53 -18.24 -14.62
C THR A 48 8.56 -17.79 -15.71
N VAL A 49 7.93 -16.64 -15.49
CA VAL A 49 7.24 -15.88 -16.53
C VAL A 49 8.31 -15.43 -17.50
N GLU A 50 8.43 -16.17 -18.61
CA GLU A 50 9.10 -15.67 -19.80
C GLU A 50 8.35 -14.42 -20.26
N ASP A 51 9.11 -13.33 -20.43
CA ASP A 51 8.68 -12.06 -20.99
C ASP A 51 8.10 -12.30 -22.40
N GLY A 52 6.78 -12.44 -22.47
CA GLY A 52 6.07 -12.82 -23.68
C GLY A 52 4.57 -12.58 -23.57
N GLY A 53 4.13 -11.42 -24.07
CA GLY A 53 2.76 -11.18 -24.54
C GLY A 53 1.79 -10.68 -23.47
N ASP A 54 1.21 -9.51 -23.75
CA ASP A 54 0.04 -8.96 -23.09
C ASP A 54 -1.09 -10.01 -23.01
N ASP A 55 -1.39 -10.48 -21.81
CA ASP A 55 -2.69 -11.07 -21.47
C ASP A 55 -3.06 -10.64 -20.04
N ASP A 56 -3.89 -9.61 -19.98
CA ASP A 56 -4.57 -9.11 -18.79
C ASP A 56 -5.52 -10.18 -18.24
N VAL A 57 -5.08 -10.88 -17.19
CA VAL A 57 -5.92 -11.83 -16.46
C VAL A 57 -5.70 -11.65 -14.96
N GLY A 58 -6.41 -10.71 -14.33
CA GLY A 58 -6.21 -10.51 -12.89
C GLY A 58 -7.11 -9.58 -12.09
N ALA A 59 -8.36 -9.28 -12.47
CA ALA A 59 -9.24 -8.47 -11.61
C ALA A 59 -10.77 -8.65 -11.81
N ALA A 60 -11.28 -9.88 -11.91
CA ALA A 60 -12.71 -10.16 -12.15
C ALA A 60 -13.58 -10.36 -10.87
N LEU A 61 -13.37 -9.56 -9.81
CA LEU A 61 -14.22 -9.64 -8.60
C LEU A 61 -14.87 -8.30 -8.19
N LEU A 62 -14.87 -7.31 -9.08
CA LEU A 62 -15.64 -6.08 -8.92
C LEU A 62 -16.45 -5.85 -10.20
N ASP A 63 -17.47 -6.69 -10.39
CA ASP A 63 -18.40 -6.64 -11.50
C ASP A 63 -19.51 -5.62 -11.16
N ASP A 64 -19.20 -4.33 -11.37
CA ASP A 64 -20.23 -3.35 -11.69
C ASP A 64 -20.36 -3.36 -13.21
N GLU A 65 -21.45 -3.94 -13.72
CA GLU A 65 -21.83 -3.86 -15.12
C GLU A 65 -22.01 -2.38 -15.52
N ALA A 66 -20.95 -1.78 -16.03
CA ALA A 66 -20.98 -0.55 -16.79
C ALA A 66 -20.20 -0.79 -18.08
N ASP A 67 -20.94 -1.22 -19.09
CA ASP A 67 -20.55 -1.31 -20.50
C ASP A 67 -19.89 0.01 -20.95
N GLY A 68 -18.56 -0.01 -21.09
CA GLY A 68 -17.74 1.10 -21.55
C GLY A 68 -16.32 0.63 -21.75
N ARG A 69 -15.96 0.32 -23.00
CA ARG A 69 -14.61 -0.08 -23.41
C ARG A 69 -13.60 1.02 -23.06
N ASP A 70 -12.85 0.83 -21.99
CA ASP A 70 -11.68 1.64 -21.64
C ASP A 70 -10.41 0.88 -22.09
N GLU A 71 -10.18 0.77 -23.41
CA GLU A 71 -8.93 0.22 -23.97
C GLU A 71 -7.75 1.23 -23.95
N ASP A 72 -7.85 2.32 -23.19
CA ASP A 72 -6.79 3.34 -23.01
C ASP A 72 -6.02 3.13 -21.69
N ASP A 73 -5.64 1.89 -21.39
CA ASP A 73 -5.42 1.41 -20.02
C ASP A 73 -3.99 1.53 -19.45
N GLU A 74 -3.08 2.32 -20.03
CA GLU A 74 -1.77 2.61 -19.40
C GLU A 74 -1.41 4.10 -19.42
N SER A 75 -1.79 4.82 -20.48
CA SER A 75 -1.53 6.27 -20.63
C SER A 75 -2.11 7.13 -19.50
N ASN A 76 -3.16 6.63 -18.84
CA ASN A 76 -3.86 7.36 -17.78
C ASN A 76 -3.09 7.35 -16.44
N LEU A 77 -2.37 6.27 -16.11
CA LEU A 77 -1.61 6.19 -14.85
C LEU A 77 -0.39 7.12 -14.85
N ASP A 78 0.29 7.21 -15.99
CA ASP A 78 1.39 8.15 -16.21
C ASP A 78 0.92 9.62 -16.10
N THR A 79 -0.26 9.92 -16.62
CA THR A 79 -0.87 11.25 -16.51
C THR A 79 -1.21 11.59 -15.06
N GLU A 80 -1.78 10.64 -14.32
CA GLU A 80 -2.06 10.82 -12.89
C GLU A 80 -0.80 11.06 -12.06
N GLN A 81 0.27 10.36 -12.39
CA GLN A 81 1.56 10.57 -11.75
C GLN A 81 2.09 11.97 -12.02
N GLN A 82 2.11 12.43 -13.28
CA GLN A 82 2.54 13.79 -13.61
C GLN A 82 1.71 14.85 -12.88
N ASN A 83 0.44 14.56 -12.60
CA ASN A 83 -0.44 15.42 -11.82
C ASN A 83 -0.16 15.37 -10.30
N ALA A 84 0.30 14.24 -9.78
CA ALA A 84 0.70 14.09 -8.38
C ALA A 84 2.06 14.74 -8.09
N GLU A 85 2.93 14.78 -9.10
CA GLU A 85 4.25 15.38 -9.03
C GLU A 85 4.17 16.90 -8.87
N THR A 86 4.98 17.37 -7.93
CA THR A 86 5.18 18.79 -7.67
C THR A 86 5.74 19.46 -8.92
N ALA A 87 5.07 20.50 -9.41
CA ALA A 87 5.60 21.26 -10.53
C ALA A 87 6.88 22.00 -10.12
N ALA A 88 7.83 22.08 -11.05
CA ALA A 88 9.03 22.89 -10.89
C ALA A 88 8.65 24.32 -10.49
N ASP A 89 9.43 24.91 -9.59
CA ASP A 89 9.25 26.27 -9.06
C ASP A 89 7.96 26.49 -8.26
N SER A 90 7.14 25.46 -8.02
CA SER A 90 5.98 25.59 -7.13
C SER A 90 6.39 25.87 -5.69
N VAL A 91 5.46 26.40 -4.89
CA VAL A 91 5.70 26.68 -3.47
C VAL A 91 6.16 25.41 -2.71
N ASN A 92 5.58 24.27 -3.04
CA ASN A 92 5.96 22.98 -2.46
C ASN A 92 7.32 22.48 -2.96
N ASP A 93 7.71 22.77 -4.20
CA ASP A 93 9.04 22.41 -4.73
C ASP A 93 10.15 23.15 -3.99
N GLN A 94 9.98 24.47 -3.81
CA GLN A 94 10.91 25.31 -3.06
C GLN A 94 11.01 24.87 -1.59
N TRP A 95 9.88 24.51 -0.98
CA TRP A 95 9.83 23.96 0.38
C TRP A 95 10.58 22.63 0.51
N LEU A 96 10.39 21.72 -0.45
CA LEU A 96 11.07 20.43 -0.48
C LEU A 96 12.57 20.59 -0.71
N ALA A 97 12.99 21.44 -1.66
CA ALA A 97 14.40 21.72 -1.94
C ALA A 97 15.11 22.32 -0.72
N THR A 98 14.51 23.35 -0.11
CA THR A 98 15.05 23.99 1.11
C THR A 98 15.12 23.01 2.27
N THR A 99 14.12 22.15 2.43
CA THR A 99 14.11 21.14 3.49
C THR A 99 15.15 20.05 3.25
N LEU A 100 15.30 19.57 2.02
CA LEU A 100 16.31 18.59 1.65
C LEU A 100 17.72 19.12 1.93
N GLU A 101 18.01 20.37 1.54
CA GLU A 101 19.31 21.00 1.80
C GLU A 101 19.60 21.10 3.30
N LYS A 102 18.60 21.48 4.10
CA LYS A 102 18.72 21.50 5.58
C LYS A 102 19.01 20.12 6.14
N VAL A 103 18.23 19.10 5.74
CA VAL A 103 18.43 17.71 6.17
C VAL A 103 19.82 17.21 5.79
N GLN A 104 20.31 17.52 4.59
CA GLN A 104 21.66 17.15 4.16
C GLN A 104 22.75 17.82 4.99
N LYS A 105 22.60 19.11 5.32
CA LYS A 105 23.54 19.82 6.21
C LYS A 105 23.55 19.20 7.62
N GLU A 106 22.38 18.87 8.16
CA GLU A 106 22.26 18.20 9.46
C GLU A 106 22.88 16.78 9.46
N ILE A 107 22.76 16.06 8.35
CA ILE A 107 23.42 14.75 8.21
C ILE A 107 24.94 14.91 8.17
N GLN A 108 25.47 15.95 7.52
CA GLN A 108 26.93 16.17 7.48
C GLN A 108 27.51 16.51 8.87
N MET A 109 26.82 17.33 9.65
CA MET A 109 27.17 17.64 11.05
C MET A 109 25.86 18.01 11.78
N PRO A 110 25.29 17.17 12.68
CA PRO A 110 25.91 16.18 13.58
C PRO A 110 25.74 14.67 13.24
N GLY A 111 25.53 14.28 11.97
CA GLY A 111 25.45 12.86 11.59
C GLY A 111 24.03 12.29 11.50
N GLN A 112 23.02 13.08 11.85
CA GLN A 112 21.61 12.69 11.82
C GLN A 112 20.67 13.90 11.69
N PRO A 113 19.51 13.75 11.05
CA PRO A 113 18.49 14.79 10.98
C PRO A 113 18.06 15.26 12.38
N ARG A 114 17.76 16.56 12.51
CA ARG A 114 17.28 17.16 13.76
C ARG A 114 15.99 16.52 14.25
N VAL A 115 15.03 16.25 13.36
CA VAL A 115 13.76 15.61 13.74
C VAL A 115 13.96 14.25 14.41
N TYR A 116 14.94 13.46 13.98
CA TYR A 116 15.24 12.17 14.59
C TYR A 116 15.82 12.33 16.00
N ARG A 117 16.65 13.35 16.24
CA ARG A 117 17.15 13.70 17.58
C ARG A 117 16.04 14.09 18.54
N GLU A 118 14.98 14.68 18.02
CA GLU A 118 13.79 15.08 18.76
C GLU A 118 12.77 13.91 18.91
N GLY A 119 13.10 12.71 18.41
CA GLY A 119 12.21 11.55 18.47
C GLY A 119 11.03 11.62 17.51
N GLN A 120 11.15 12.39 16.43
CA GLN A 120 10.09 12.63 15.45
C GLN A 120 10.51 12.15 14.04
N LEU A 121 9.53 11.82 13.21
CA LEU A 121 9.71 11.47 11.78
C LEU A 121 9.11 12.52 10.85
N TRP A 122 8.49 13.56 11.41
CA TRP A 122 7.70 14.54 10.66
C TRP A 122 8.35 15.91 10.72
N ILE A 123 8.44 16.56 9.56
CA ILE A 123 8.78 17.97 9.43
C ILE A 123 7.50 18.70 9.08
N TYR A 124 7.00 19.51 10.01
CA TYR A 124 5.79 20.30 9.79
C TYR A 124 6.14 21.71 9.28
N PRO A 125 5.35 22.26 8.35
CA PRO A 125 5.38 23.70 8.11
C PRO A 125 4.94 24.45 9.37
N LYS A 126 5.17 25.77 9.38
CA LYS A 126 4.69 26.62 10.46
C LYS A 126 3.16 26.54 10.54
N ASP A 127 2.62 26.46 11.75
CA ASP A 127 1.17 26.42 11.95
C ASP A 127 0.49 27.63 11.27
N PRO A 128 -0.64 27.44 10.57
CA PRO A 128 -1.34 28.49 9.87
C PRO A 128 -1.62 29.75 10.69
N ILE A 129 -1.95 29.62 11.99
CA ILE A 129 -2.26 30.75 12.85
C ILE A 129 -1.04 31.67 12.96
N PHE A 130 0.12 31.08 13.27
CA PHE A 130 1.35 31.85 13.43
C PHE A 130 1.92 32.33 12.09
N ALA A 131 1.75 31.55 11.02
CA ALA A 131 2.21 31.93 9.69
C ALA A 131 1.44 33.15 9.15
N LEU A 132 0.10 33.15 9.27
CA LEU A 132 -0.74 34.26 8.83
C LEU A 132 -0.58 35.51 9.71
N GLN A 133 -0.37 35.34 11.02
CA GLN A 133 -0.06 36.46 11.92
C GLN A 133 1.25 37.17 11.51
N GLU A 134 2.30 36.40 11.23
CA GLU A 134 3.58 36.95 10.76
C GLU A 134 3.43 37.65 9.41
N ALA A 135 2.71 37.03 8.47
CA ALA A 135 2.44 37.61 7.15
C ALA A 135 1.68 38.96 7.27
N ALA A 136 0.71 39.04 8.17
CA ALA A 136 -0.02 40.29 8.46
C ALA A 136 0.88 41.36 9.09
N THR A 137 1.81 40.97 9.97
CA THR A 137 2.69 41.90 10.69
C THR A 137 3.80 42.45 9.81
N THR A 138 4.36 41.61 8.92
CA THR A 138 5.44 41.98 7.99
C THR A 138 4.95 42.78 6.77
N GLY A 139 3.63 42.82 6.54
CA GLY A 139 3.01 43.54 5.43
C GLY A 139 3.02 42.77 4.10
N VAL A 140 3.54 41.54 4.08
CA VAL A 140 3.54 40.63 2.92
C VAL A 140 2.56 39.49 3.20
N TYR A 141 1.28 39.74 2.90
CA TYR A 141 0.22 38.75 3.11
C TYR A 141 0.12 37.80 1.91
N SER A 142 0.56 36.55 2.06
CA SER A 142 0.51 35.53 0.99
C SER A 142 -0.15 34.23 1.49
N PRO A 143 -0.96 33.55 0.67
CA PRO A 143 -1.55 32.26 1.00
C PRO A 143 -0.55 31.09 0.90
N ASP A 144 0.64 31.30 0.34
CA ASP A 144 1.62 30.24 0.02
C ASP A 144 1.99 29.39 1.24
N VAL A 145 2.07 30.00 2.42
CA VAL A 145 2.36 29.31 3.68
C VAL A 145 1.32 28.24 4.04
N LEU A 146 0.10 28.33 3.51
CA LEU A 146 -0.99 27.37 3.72
C LEU A 146 -1.00 26.22 2.72
N TYR A 147 -0.24 26.36 1.62
CA TYR A 147 -0.12 25.30 0.60
C TYR A 147 0.93 24.25 0.97
N LEU A 148 1.77 24.58 1.96
CA LEU A 148 2.86 23.72 2.41
C LEU A 148 2.32 22.44 3.04
N LEU A 149 2.77 21.31 2.50
CA LEU A 149 2.43 20.00 3.05
C LEU A 149 3.50 19.54 4.07
N PRO A 150 3.10 18.80 5.13
CA PRO A 150 4.05 18.12 6.00
C PRO A 150 4.95 17.17 5.21
N ILE A 151 6.15 16.91 5.73
CA ILE A 151 7.09 15.95 5.15
C ILE A 151 7.31 14.82 6.15
N PHE A 152 7.00 13.59 5.76
CA PHE A 152 7.44 12.39 6.43
C PHE A 152 8.86 12.05 5.96
N LEU A 153 9.83 12.20 6.86
CA LEU A 153 11.23 11.91 6.59
C LEU A 153 11.52 10.44 6.87
N TRP A 154 11.89 9.69 5.83
CA TRP A 154 12.23 8.27 5.95
C TRP A 154 13.61 7.98 5.39
N LEU A 155 14.59 8.04 6.29
CA LEU A 155 15.99 7.73 6.07
C LEU A 155 16.42 6.54 6.96
N PRO A 156 16.26 5.29 6.49
CA PRO A 156 16.61 4.08 7.26
C PRO A 156 18.05 4.08 7.78
N ASP A 157 18.98 4.65 7.00
CA ASP A 157 20.41 4.82 7.31
C ASP A 157 20.68 5.71 8.53
N HIS A 158 19.68 6.38 9.09
CA HIS A 158 19.85 7.30 10.20
C HIS A 158 18.86 7.03 11.35
N LEU A 159 18.08 5.95 11.26
CA LEU A 159 17.16 5.57 12.33
C LEU A 159 17.93 4.93 13.51
N PRO A 160 17.46 5.11 14.75
CA PRO A 160 18.02 4.41 15.91
C PRO A 160 17.97 2.90 15.70
N GLY A 161 19.11 2.22 15.91
CA GLY A 161 19.19 0.77 15.76
C GLY A 161 19.27 0.27 14.31
N HIS A 162 19.52 1.15 13.33
CA HIS A 162 19.77 0.73 11.96
C HIS A 162 20.93 -0.28 11.87
N PRO A 163 20.86 -1.27 10.95
CA PRO A 163 21.99 -2.14 10.68
C PRO A 163 23.11 -1.37 9.97
N ASP A 164 24.35 -1.86 10.09
CA ASP A 164 25.49 -1.32 9.35
C ASP A 164 25.28 -1.41 7.82
N HIS A 165 24.59 -2.47 7.38
CA HIS A 165 24.30 -2.75 5.99
C HIS A 165 22.86 -3.25 5.78
N PHE A 166 22.20 -2.73 4.75
CA PHE A 166 20.97 -3.30 4.22
C PHE A 166 21.33 -4.36 3.18
N HIS A 167 20.52 -5.42 3.07
CA HIS A 167 20.77 -6.50 2.14
C HIS A 167 19.65 -6.60 1.09
N CYS A 168 20.04 -6.92 -0.12
CA CYS A 168 19.18 -7.25 -1.24
C CYS A 168 18.59 -8.66 -1.07
N GLU A 169 17.52 -8.97 -1.79
CA GLU A 169 16.95 -10.33 -1.89
C GLU A 169 17.95 -11.35 -2.49
N CYS A 170 18.94 -10.87 -3.25
CA CYS A 170 20.03 -11.73 -3.74
C CYS A 170 21.11 -12.03 -2.67
N GLY A 171 21.02 -11.42 -1.48
CA GLY A 171 21.96 -11.55 -0.38
C GLY A 171 23.09 -10.51 -0.38
N GLU A 172 23.23 -9.70 -1.43
CA GLU A 172 24.29 -8.68 -1.52
C GLU A 172 23.95 -7.42 -0.70
N ALA A 173 24.97 -6.78 -0.13
CA ALA A 173 24.81 -5.51 0.57
C ALA A 173 24.39 -4.39 -0.40
N LEU A 174 23.44 -3.58 0.02
CA LEU A 174 22.94 -2.44 -0.73
C LEU A 174 23.86 -1.23 -0.54
N ASN A 175 24.17 -0.58 -1.65
CA ASN A 175 24.89 0.69 -1.66
C ASN A 175 23.92 1.86 -1.47
N LYS A 176 24.42 2.89 -0.80
CA LYS A 176 23.70 4.15 -0.61
C LYS A 176 23.71 4.92 -1.93
N HIS A 177 22.53 5.24 -2.46
CA HIS A 177 22.40 6.19 -3.57
C HIS A 177 22.27 7.61 -3.03
N SER A 178 22.40 8.62 -3.90
CA SER A 178 21.99 9.99 -3.59
C SER A 178 20.50 10.09 -3.28
N HIS A 179 20.11 11.20 -2.64
CA HIS A 179 18.69 11.53 -2.44
C HIS A 179 17.96 11.63 -3.78
N ASN A 180 16.65 11.37 -3.75
CA ASN A 180 15.81 11.60 -4.91
C ASN A 180 15.85 13.09 -5.28
N MET A 181 16.11 13.38 -6.56
CA MET A 181 16.07 14.75 -7.08
C MET A 181 14.92 14.95 -8.07
N ASN A 182 14.37 13.86 -8.62
CA ASN A 182 13.25 13.93 -9.55
C ASN A 182 12.29 12.74 -9.34
N PRO A 183 11.14 12.95 -8.67
CA PRO A 183 10.84 14.12 -7.82
C PRO A 183 11.68 14.12 -6.53
N ILE A 184 11.84 15.28 -5.87
CA ILE A 184 12.55 15.38 -4.56
C ILE A 184 11.90 14.50 -3.49
N ALA A 185 10.57 14.55 -3.43
CA ALA A 185 9.76 13.74 -2.54
C ALA A 185 8.49 13.29 -3.25
N ARG A 186 7.93 12.17 -2.83
CA ARG A 186 6.68 11.63 -3.39
C ARG A 186 5.50 12.20 -2.62
N ARG A 187 4.44 12.64 -3.31
CA ARG A 187 3.20 12.99 -2.62
C ARG A 187 2.50 11.72 -2.15
N VAL A 188 2.12 11.68 -0.89
CA VAL A 188 1.33 10.61 -0.27
C VAL A 188 -0.11 11.08 -0.13
N CYS A 189 -1.01 10.32 -0.73
CA CYS A 189 -2.44 10.61 -0.63
C CYS A 189 -3.03 10.02 0.64
N THR A 190 -3.91 10.80 1.27
CA THR A 190 -4.66 10.37 2.47
C THR A 190 -6.17 10.52 2.28
N THR A 191 -6.94 9.71 3.01
CA THR A 191 -8.41 9.81 3.08
C THR A 191 -8.88 11.12 3.72
N SER A 192 -8.14 11.68 4.68
CA SER A 192 -8.55 12.86 5.47
C SER A 192 -8.54 14.18 4.69
N GLY A 193 -8.25 14.13 3.39
CA GLY A 193 -7.95 15.33 2.60
C GLY A 193 -6.55 15.87 2.86
N SER A 194 -5.85 15.39 3.89
CA SER A 194 -4.57 15.96 4.31
C SER A 194 -3.35 15.24 3.77
N ASP A 195 -2.92 15.59 2.56
CA ASP A 195 -1.71 15.02 1.94
C ASP A 195 -0.43 15.43 2.66
N TYR A 196 0.62 14.65 2.43
CA TYR A 196 1.98 14.94 2.87
C TYR A 196 3.00 14.44 1.84
N PHE A 197 4.26 14.82 2.01
CA PHE A 197 5.36 14.33 1.19
C PHE A 197 6.17 13.25 1.89
N LEU A 198 6.54 12.21 1.17
CA LEU A 198 7.48 11.18 1.60
C LEU A 198 8.87 11.51 1.04
N LEU A 199 9.77 11.94 1.91
CA LEU A 199 11.17 12.19 1.57
C LEU A 199 11.99 10.96 1.96
N THR A 200 12.53 10.27 0.95
CA THR A 200 13.30 9.03 1.13
C THR A 200 14.68 9.14 0.50
N LYS A 201 15.53 8.16 0.82
CA LYS A 201 16.78 7.91 0.13
C LYS A 201 16.69 6.58 -0.64
N ARG A 202 17.34 6.52 -1.80
CA ARG A 202 17.46 5.31 -2.61
C ARG A 202 18.63 4.47 -2.13
N HIS A 203 18.44 3.17 -2.18
CA HIS A 203 19.51 2.18 -2.09
C HIS A 203 19.53 1.39 -3.40
N TYR A 204 20.67 0.82 -3.76
CA TYR A 204 20.75 -0.03 -4.94
C TYR A 204 21.68 -1.21 -4.69
N CYS A 205 21.33 -2.35 -5.28
CA CYS A 205 22.18 -3.52 -5.30
C CYS A 205 23.22 -3.32 -6.42
N PRO A 206 24.53 -3.21 -6.12
CA PRO A 206 25.54 -2.98 -7.15
C PRO A 206 25.59 -4.17 -8.11
N GLN A 207 25.35 -3.94 -9.40
CA GLN A 207 25.55 -4.97 -10.42
C GLN A 207 27.05 -5.25 -10.56
N ARG A 208 27.46 -6.51 -10.43
CA ARG A 208 28.86 -6.92 -10.60
C ARG A 208 28.96 -7.86 -11.80
N GLU A 209 29.89 -7.58 -12.69
CA GLU A 209 30.25 -8.50 -13.77
C GLU A 209 31.03 -9.69 -13.18
N GLY A 210 30.57 -10.92 -13.44
CA GLY A 210 31.22 -12.16 -12.99
C GLY A 210 30.35 -13.02 -12.06
N ASN A 211 30.99 -13.80 -11.17
CA ASN A 211 30.34 -14.85 -10.38
C ASN A 211 29.68 -14.36 -9.06
N THR A 212 29.62 -13.04 -8.84
CA THR A 212 28.98 -12.41 -7.66
C THR A 212 27.65 -11.76 -8.03
N ARG A 213 26.62 -11.99 -7.21
CA ARG A 213 25.19 -11.97 -7.59
C ARG A 213 24.50 -10.62 -7.38
N GLY A 214 25.15 -9.52 -7.73
CA GLY A 214 24.51 -8.21 -7.68
C GLY A 214 23.41 -8.09 -8.74
N CYS A 215 22.15 -7.88 -8.34
CA CYS A 215 21.00 -7.91 -9.27
C CYS A 215 20.65 -6.55 -9.92
N GLY A 216 21.33 -5.46 -9.56
CA GLY A 216 21.06 -4.12 -10.12
C GLY A 216 19.76 -3.45 -9.64
N ARG A 217 18.94 -4.13 -8.83
CA ARG A 217 17.67 -3.57 -8.34
C ARG A 217 17.90 -2.35 -7.44
N THR A 218 16.99 -1.38 -7.56
CA THR A 218 16.94 -0.22 -6.68
C THR A 218 15.81 -0.38 -5.68
N TYR A 219 16.06 0.09 -4.46
CA TYR A 219 15.13 0.04 -3.34
C TYR A 219 14.84 1.47 -2.91
N GLN A 220 13.56 1.79 -2.78
CA GLN A 220 13.10 3.09 -2.29
C GLN A 220 12.40 2.91 -0.97
N GLY A 221 12.93 3.55 0.08
CA GLY A 221 12.41 3.38 1.43
C GLY A 221 12.60 1.94 1.92
N THR A 222 13.77 1.35 1.64
CA THR A 222 14.22 0.04 2.15
C THR A 222 13.75 -0.09 3.59
N ASN A 223 12.90 -1.07 3.85
CA ASN A 223 12.19 -1.13 5.12
C ASN A 223 12.89 -2.15 6.03
N PRO A 224 13.83 -1.73 6.90
CA PRO A 224 14.30 -2.61 7.93
C PRO A 224 13.10 -3.07 8.76
N ARG A 225 12.92 -4.39 8.85
CA ARG A 225 11.75 -5.01 9.49
C ARG A 225 11.45 -4.46 10.88
N PHE A 226 12.49 -4.11 11.64
CA PHE A 226 12.34 -3.61 13.01
C PHE A 226 11.58 -2.27 13.12
N VAL A 227 11.42 -1.52 12.02
CA VAL A 227 10.66 -0.26 11.97
C VAL A 227 9.57 -0.28 10.90
N GLN A 228 9.32 -1.43 10.28
CA GLN A 228 8.34 -1.53 9.19
C GLN A 228 6.94 -1.11 9.59
N ASP A 229 6.54 -1.42 10.83
CA ASP A 229 5.24 -1.05 11.39
C ASP A 229 5.07 0.47 11.56
N ARG A 230 6.16 1.24 11.53
CA ARG A 230 6.14 2.71 11.62
C ARG A 230 6.15 3.40 10.27
N PHE A 231 6.31 2.66 9.18
CA PHE A 231 6.29 3.21 7.84
C PHE A 231 4.84 3.35 7.36
N PRO A 232 4.28 4.57 7.21
CA PRO A 232 2.84 4.77 7.05
C PRO A 232 2.38 4.68 5.59
N VAL A 233 3.23 4.24 4.66
CA VAL A 233 3.00 4.41 3.22
C VAL A 233 3.07 3.09 2.46
N ALA A 234 2.08 2.85 1.61
CA ALA A 234 2.18 1.90 0.51
C ALA A 234 2.77 2.63 -0.72
N ILE A 235 3.94 2.19 -1.17
CA ILE A 235 4.66 2.80 -2.30
C ILE A 235 4.50 1.91 -3.53
N ASN A 236 4.22 2.50 -4.69
CA ASN A 236 4.40 1.84 -5.98
C ASN A 236 5.60 2.48 -6.72
N HIS A 237 5.84 2.14 -7.99
CA HIS A 237 6.98 2.70 -8.72
C HIS A 237 7.03 4.24 -8.72
N ARG A 238 5.90 4.96 -8.69
CA ARG A 238 5.88 6.42 -8.98
C ARG A 238 4.99 7.31 -8.10
N SER A 239 4.26 6.74 -7.16
CA SER A 239 3.35 7.42 -6.24
C SER A 239 3.30 6.71 -4.88
N ALA A 240 2.43 7.19 -4.00
CA ALA A 240 2.30 6.69 -2.64
C ALA A 240 0.87 6.89 -2.11
N LEU A 241 0.40 5.91 -1.34
CA LEU A 241 -0.87 5.96 -0.62
C LEU A 241 -0.60 5.72 0.87
N ASP A 242 -1.31 6.43 1.74
CA ASP A 242 -1.23 6.15 3.17
C ASP A 242 -1.85 4.79 3.49
N ILE A 243 -1.24 4.04 4.42
CA ILE A 243 -1.76 2.73 4.85
C ILE A 243 -3.14 2.88 5.49
N SER A 244 -3.42 3.97 6.20
CA SER A 244 -4.76 4.22 6.75
C SER A 244 -5.81 4.35 5.63
N GLN A 245 -5.42 4.83 4.45
CA GLN A 245 -6.30 4.86 3.29
C GLN A 245 -6.54 3.46 2.74
N MET A 246 -5.51 2.60 2.69
CA MET A 246 -5.68 1.18 2.36
C MET A 246 -6.64 0.49 3.34
N ASP A 247 -6.50 0.75 4.64
CA ASP A 247 -7.39 0.16 5.65
C ASP A 247 -8.83 0.63 5.50
N THR A 248 -9.02 1.92 5.19
CA THR A 248 -10.35 2.44 4.86
C THR A 248 -10.92 1.73 3.63
N MET A 249 -10.11 1.59 2.56
CA MET A 249 -10.52 0.92 1.33
C MET A 249 -10.94 -0.54 1.58
N LYS A 250 -10.20 -1.29 2.42
CA LYS A 250 -10.57 -2.68 2.78
C LYS A 250 -11.97 -2.75 3.36
N ILE A 251 -12.25 -1.90 4.34
CA ILE A 251 -13.53 -1.87 5.05
C ILE A 251 -14.65 -1.46 4.10
N THR A 252 -14.42 -0.42 3.30
CA THR A 252 -15.43 0.08 2.37
C THR A 252 -15.71 -0.90 1.24
N PHE A 253 -14.68 -1.55 0.69
CA PHE A 253 -14.83 -2.48 -0.43
C PHE A 253 -15.55 -3.75 0.01
N ALA A 254 -15.27 -4.25 1.21
CA ALA A 254 -16.05 -5.32 1.82
C ALA A 254 -17.54 -4.95 1.99
N GLY A 255 -17.83 -3.67 2.25
CA GLY A 255 -19.17 -3.10 2.32
C GLY A 255 -19.82 -2.76 0.96
N ARG A 256 -19.26 -3.22 -0.17
CA ARG A 256 -19.71 -2.89 -1.54
C ARG A 256 -19.57 -1.41 -1.92
N PHE A 257 -18.78 -0.65 -1.18
CA PHE A 257 -18.44 0.72 -1.55
C PHE A 257 -17.13 0.67 -2.35
N GLY A 258 -17.25 0.40 -3.66
CA GLY A 258 -16.13 0.16 -4.56
C GLY A 258 -15.19 1.35 -4.78
N ALA A 259 -14.21 1.17 -5.66
CA ALA A 259 -13.16 2.18 -5.89
C ALA A 259 -13.68 3.50 -6.46
N ASP A 260 -14.71 3.47 -7.31
CA ASP A 260 -15.28 4.68 -7.93
C ASP A 260 -15.97 5.62 -6.93
N PRO A 261 -16.97 5.16 -6.14
CA PRO A 261 -17.56 6.01 -5.11
C PRO A 261 -16.53 6.44 -4.06
N PHE A 262 -15.52 5.61 -3.78
CA PHE A 262 -14.41 5.97 -2.90
C PHE A 262 -13.53 7.10 -3.46
N SER A 263 -13.16 7.04 -4.73
CA SER A 263 -12.41 8.10 -5.43
C SER A 263 -13.17 9.43 -5.39
N LYS A 264 -14.48 9.40 -5.67
CA LYS A 264 -15.35 10.58 -5.58
C LYS A 264 -15.41 11.13 -4.16
N MET A 265 -15.54 10.28 -3.15
CA MET A 265 -15.50 10.70 -1.74
C MET A 265 -14.18 11.39 -1.38
N VAL A 266 -13.04 10.78 -1.73
CA VAL A 266 -11.72 11.37 -1.48
C VAL A 266 -11.60 12.72 -2.17
N ARG A 267 -12.07 12.85 -3.41
CA ARG A 267 -12.11 14.12 -4.15
C ARG A 267 -12.86 15.20 -3.38
N GLU A 268 -14.09 14.92 -2.93
CA GLU A 268 -14.88 15.90 -2.17
C GLU A 268 -14.17 16.32 -0.87
N LEU A 269 -13.52 15.39 -0.17
CA LEU A 269 -12.73 15.71 1.03
C LEU A 269 -11.53 16.62 0.73
N LYS A 270 -10.89 16.48 -0.45
CA LYS A 270 -9.81 17.39 -0.89
C LYS A 270 -10.34 18.79 -1.20
N TYR A 271 -11.47 18.90 -1.89
CA TYR A 271 -12.09 20.20 -2.15
C TYR A 271 -12.56 20.87 -0.86
N LEU A 272 -13.15 20.12 0.07
CA LEU A 272 -13.52 20.64 1.39
C LEU A 272 -12.31 21.19 2.15
N ARG A 273 -11.18 20.48 2.13
CA ARG A 273 -9.93 20.97 2.73
C ARG A 273 -9.46 22.27 2.07
N HIS A 274 -9.49 22.35 0.74
CA HIS A 274 -9.14 23.56 0.00
C HIS A 274 -10.01 24.75 0.42
N SER A 275 -11.34 24.57 0.49
CA SER A 275 -12.27 25.61 0.95
C SER A 275 -12.03 26.03 2.40
N HIS A 276 -11.69 25.09 3.30
CA HIS A 276 -11.33 25.42 4.68
C HIS A 276 -10.05 26.26 4.77
N LEU A 277 -9.03 25.95 3.97
CA LEU A 277 -7.79 26.73 3.93
C LEU A 277 -8.02 28.12 3.35
N GLU A 278 -8.88 28.26 2.34
CA GLU A 278 -9.29 29.54 1.80
C GLU A 278 -10.03 30.38 2.85
N ALA A 279 -10.99 29.80 3.56
CA ALA A 279 -11.69 30.48 4.66
C ALA A 279 -10.71 30.93 5.76
N MET A 280 -9.77 30.05 6.13
CA MET A 280 -8.73 30.33 7.12
C MET A 280 -7.75 31.42 6.65
N TYR A 281 -7.50 31.55 5.35
CA TYR A 281 -6.72 32.65 4.77
C TYR A 281 -7.49 33.98 4.82
N LEU A 282 -8.77 33.96 4.50
CA LEU A 282 -9.60 35.16 4.43
C LEU A 282 -9.92 35.72 5.82
N HIS A 283 -10.21 34.88 6.82
CA HIS A 283 -10.61 35.33 8.17
C HIS A 283 -9.59 36.29 8.83
N PRO A 284 -8.29 35.99 8.92
CA PRO A 284 -7.32 36.93 9.48
C PRO A 284 -7.16 38.18 8.62
N ALA A 285 -7.27 38.08 7.29
CA ALA A 285 -7.22 39.25 6.41
C ALA A 285 -8.35 40.24 6.73
N LEU A 286 -9.55 39.73 7.07
CA LEU A 286 -10.66 40.54 7.57
C LEU A 286 -10.33 41.18 8.91
N HIS A 287 -9.84 40.38 9.84
CA HIS A 287 -9.51 40.82 11.21
C HIS A 287 -8.45 41.94 11.21
N TYR A 288 -7.43 41.85 10.36
CA TYR A 288 -6.37 42.85 10.22
C TYR A 288 -6.75 44.02 9.30
N GLY A 289 -8.00 44.13 8.84
CA GLY A 289 -8.47 45.26 8.05
C GLY A 289 -7.88 45.35 6.64
N LEU A 290 -7.43 44.23 6.07
CA LEU A 290 -6.81 44.18 4.74
C LEU A 290 -7.83 44.20 3.58
N ARG A 291 -9.14 44.25 3.89
CA ARG A 291 -10.25 44.24 2.94
C ARG A 291 -10.13 45.33 1.88
N GLY A 292 -10.34 44.95 0.61
CA GLY A 292 -10.36 45.90 -0.53
C GLY A 292 -9.00 46.51 -0.86
N THR A 293 -7.93 46.12 -0.16
CA THR A 293 -6.58 46.51 -0.56
C THR A 293 -6.12 45.63 -1.73
N PRO A 294 -5.43 46.18 -2.74
CA PRO A 294 -4.79 45.37 -3.78
C PRO A 294 -3.64 44.50 -3.24
N LYS A 295 -3.45 44.46 -1.92
CA LYS A 295 -2.37 43.77 -1.21
C LYS A 295 -2.73 42.33 -0.83
N ILE A 296 -3.99 41.91 -0.93
CA ILE A 296 -4.38 40.51 -0.68
C ILE A 296 -4.40 39.78 -2.04
N PRO A 297 -3.41 38.92 -2.33
CA PRO A 297 -3.48 38.07 -3.50
C PRO A 297 -4.64 37.07 -3.37
N PRO A 298 -5.30 36.69 -4.49
CA PRO A 298 -6.36 35.70 -4.46
C PRO A 298 -5.82 34.35 -4.01
N PHE A 299 -6.67 33.58 -3.31
CA PHE A 299 -6.34 32.20 -2.99
C PHE A 299 -6.26 31.38 -4.28
N SER A 300 -5.30 30.48 -4.35
CA SER A 300 -5.00 29.72 -5.55
C SER A 300 -6.12 28.71 -5.83
N SER A 301 -6.45 28.52 -7.11
CA SER A 301 -7.43 27.50 -7.49
C SER A 301 -6.92 26.11 -7.17
N PHE A 302 -7.84 25.16 -6.91
CA PHE A 302 -7.49 23.80 -6.51
C PHE A 302 -6.46 23.14 -7.44
N LYS A 303 -6.61 23.28 -8.76
CA LYS A 303 -5.73 22.66 -9.76
C LYS A 303 -4.49 23.47 -10.13
N ASN A 304 -4.27 24.64 -9.52
CA ASN A 304 -3.08 25.44 -9.85
C ASN A 304 -1.81 24.77 -9.32
N ARG A 305 -1.00 24.21 -10.22
CA ARG A 305 0.23 23.45 -9.90
C ARG A 305 1.34 24.26 -9.24
N ILE A 306 1.37 25.58 -9.43
CA ILE A 306 2.40 26.46 -8.83
C ILE A 306 2.02 26.83 -7.38
N GLY A 307 0.72 27.02 -7.13
CA GLY A 307 0.18 27.37 -5.81
C GLY A 307 -0.28 26.13 -5.02
N PHE A 308 -1.59 25.98 -4.84
CA PHE A 308 -2.17 24.93 -3.99
C PHE A 308 -1.79 23.51 -4.43
N ALA A 309 -1.66 23.29 -5.74
CA ALA A 309 -1.30 22.01 -6.34
C ALA A 309 -2.15 20.85 -5.79
N GLY A 310 -3.47 21.03 -5.82
CA GLY A 310 -4.44 20.02 -5.39
C GLY A 310 -4.40 18.82 -6.32
N TYR A 311 -4.36 17.64 -5.71
CA TYR A 311 -4.36 16.36 -6.41
C TYR A 311 -5.50 15.49 -5.88
N THR A 312 -6.04 14.64 -6.75
CA THR A 312 -7.07 13.66 -6.39
C THR A 312 -6.72 12.36 -7.07
N PRO A 313 -6.60 11.25 -6.31
CA PRO A 313 -6.32 9.94 -6.89
C PRO A 313 -7.51 9.49 -7.75
N SER A 314 -7.27 8.90 -8.92
CA SER A 314 -8.38 8.34 -9.69
C SER A 314 -8.87 7.01 -9.10
N THR A 315 -10.02 6.57 -9.60
CA THR A 315 -10.58 5.24 -9.35
C THR A 315 -9.58 4.14 -9.71
N LYS A 316 -8.94 4.27 -10.87
CA LYS A 316 -8.01 3.27 -11.41
C LYS A 316 -6.75 3.20 -10.58
N TYR A 317 -6.17 4.35 -10.24
CA TYR A 317 -5.00 4.41 -9.38
C TYR A 317 -5.25 3.76 -8.02
N LEU A 318 -6.40 4.06 -7.39
CA LEU A 318 -6.79 3.44 -6.13
C LEU A 318 -6.95 1.93 -6.27
N LYS A 319 -7.63 1.44 -7.32
CA LYS A 319 -7.78 0.01 -7.59
C LYS A 319 -6.42 -0.68 -7.77
N SER A 320 -5.53 -0.11 -8.59
CA SER A 320 -4.18 -0.63 -8.83
C SER A 320 -3.35 -0.70 -7.55
N MET A 321 -3.33 0.39 -6.77
CA MET A 321 -2.65 0.45 -5.47
C MET A 321 -3.17 -0.63 -4.52
N PHE A 322 -4.49 -0.77 -4.43
CA PHE A 322 -5.13 -1.75 -3.55
C PHE A 322 -4.80 -3.19 -3.94
N ILE A 323 -4.88 -3.52 -5.24
CA ILE A 323 -4.52 -4.85 -5.75
C ILE A 323 -3.05 -5.17 -5.48
N SER A 324 -2.14 -4.23 -5.80
CA SER A 324 -0.71 -4.40 -5.54
C SER A 324 -0.41 -4.59 -4.05
N TRP A 325 -1.06 -3.80 -3.20
CA TRP A 325 -0.95 -3.95 -1.75
C TRP A 325 -1.45 -5.33 -1.29
N PHE A 326 -2.61 -5.79 -1.75
CA PHE A 326 -3.13 -7.12 -1.41
C PHE A 326 -2.24 -8.26 -1.93
N ALA A 327 -1.71 -8.13 -3.14
CA ALA A 327 -0.80 -9.11 -3.73
C ALA A 327 0.46 -9.28 -2.88
N SER A 328 1.05 -8.17 -2.40
CA SER A 328 2.22 -8.24 -1.50
C SER A 328 1.91 -8.88 -0.13
N HIS A 329 0.65 -8.84 0.31
CA HIS A 329 0.20 -9.45 1.57
C HIS A 329 -0.40 -10.85 1.38
N ARG A 330 -0.50 -11.34 0.14
CA ARG A 330 -1.20 -12.59 -0.19
C ARG A 330 -0.65 -13.77 0.59
N LEU A 331 0.66 -13.93 0.66
CA LEU A 331 1.27 -15.04 1.41
C LEU A 331 0.90 -15.03 2.89
N HIS A 332 0.81 -13.84 3.50
CA HIS A 332 0.41 -13.69 4.89
C HIS A 332 -1.07 -14.02 5.07
N ILE A 333 -1.92 -13.51 4.16
CA ILE A 333 -3.35 -13.81 4.16
C ILE A 333 -3.55 -15.32 3.99
N ASP A 334 -2.91 -15.96 3.01
CA ASP A 334 -3.00 -17.40 2.76
C ASP A 334 -2.55 -18.21 3.98
N ARG A 335 -1.49 -17.77 4.69
CA ARG A 335 -1.02 -18.42 5.92
C ARG A 335 -2.03 -18.27 7.06
N ILE A 336 -2.61 -17.09 7.24
CA ILE A 336 -3.66 -16.85 8.24
C ILE A 336 -4.88 -17.72 7.92
N MET A 337 -5.35 -17.71 6.67
CA MET A 337 -6.49 -18.52 6.21
C MET A 337 -6.25 -20.02 6.38
N SER A 338 -5.01 -20.48 6.14
CA SER A 338 -4.60 -21.87 6.35
C SER A 338 -4.47 -22.26 7.82
N SER A 339 -4.32 -21.28 8.72
CA SER A 339 -4.25 -21.49 10.18
C SER A 339 -5.61 -21.50 10.86
N LEU A 340 -6.69 -21.17 10.14
CA LEU A 340 -8.04 -21.20 10.67
C LEU A 340 -8.47 -22.64 10.96
N SER A 341 -9.12 -22.85 12.11
CA SER A 341 -9.57 -24.18 12.51
C SER A 341 -10.67 -24.69 11.58
N GLY A 342 -10.48 -25.86 10.98
CA GLY A 342 -11.46 -26.51 10.11
C GLY A 342 -12.32 -27.55 10.83
N ARG A 343 -12.86 -27.27 12.03
CA ARG A 343 -13.62 -28.28 12.80
C ARG A 343 -14.84 -28.77 12.02
N ILE A 344 -15.53 -27.85 11.36
CA ILE A 344 -16.60 -28.14 10.41
C ILE A 344 -16.26 -27.36 9.15
N LEU A 345 -16.08 -28.06 8.03
CA LEU A 345 -15.93 -27.42 6.73
C LEU A 345 -17.24 -27.53 5.96
N LYS A 346 -17.82 -26.38 5.61
CA LYS A 346 -18.94 -26.29 4.66
C LYS A 346 -18.34 -25.98 3.30
N ALA A 347 -18.53 -26.85 2.33
CA ALA A 347 -18.03 -26.64 0.97
C ALA A 347 -19.18 -26.41 0.00
N ASP A 348 -19.02 -25.43 -0.89
CA ASP A 348 -19.98 -25.13 -1.96
C ASP A 348 -19.26 -25.01 -3.32
N HIS A 349 -20.02 -25.19 -4.38
CA HIS A 349 -19.56 -25.08 -5.76
C HIS A 349 -20.11 -23.79 -6.37
N MET A 350 -19.21 -22.91 -6.82
CA MET A 350 -19.59 -21.73 -7.58
C MET A 350 -19.29 -21.96 -9.06
N PHE A 351 -20.34 -21.89 -9.88
CA PHE A 351 -20.24 -22.04 -11.34
C PHE A 351 -20.11 -20.69 -12.03
N LYS A 352 -20.78 -19.64 -11.52
CA LYS A 352 -20.81 -18.32 -12.16
C LYS A 352 -19.42 -17.67 -12.29
N THR A 353 -18.59 -17.75 -11.25
CA THR A 353 -17.23 -17.17 -11.27
C THR A 353 -16.35 -17.78 -12.36
N VAL A 354 -16.65 -19.02 -12.74
CA VAL A 354 -15.88 -19.77 -13.74
C VAL A 354 -16.24 -19.36 -15.17
N ASP A 355 -17.45 -18.84 -15.40
CA ASP A 355 -17.86 -18.35 -16.72
C ASP A 355 -17.04 -17.13 -17.18
N HIS A 356 -16.47 -16.39 -16.22
CA HIS A 356 -15.59 -15.24 -16.46
C HIS A 356 -14.10 -15.60 -16.53
N GLN A 357 -13.75 -16.88 -16.34
CA GLN A 357 -12.38 -17.33 -16.53
C GLN A 357 -12.12 -17.60 -18.02
N GLY A 358 -10.86 -17.45 -18.43
CA GLY A 358 -10.43 -17.64 -19.81
C GLY A 358 -10.92 -18.97 -20.39
N ARG A 359 -11.15 -18.97 -21.71
CA ARG A 359 -11.47 -20.17 -22.49
C ARG A 359 -10.23 -20.59 -23.26
N LEU A 360 -10.05 -21.89 -23.46
CA LEU A 360 -8.99 -22.42 -24.33
C LEU A 360 -9.25 -21.99 -25.79
N PRO A 361 -8.22 -21.97 -26.65
CA PRO A 361 -8.38 -21.83 -28.10
C PRO A 361 -9.32 -22.93 -28.62
N GLY A 362 -10.57 -22.56 -28.95
CA GLY A 362 -11.66 -23.50 -29.22
C GLY A 362 -12.95 -23.23 -28.42
N GLY A 363 -12.91 -22.31 -27.45
CA GLY A 363 -14.09 -21.86 -26.71
C GLY A 363 -14.48 -22.75 -25.53
N GLU A 364 -13.72 -23.80 -25.23
CA GLU A 364 -13.94 -24.63 -24.05
C GLU A 364 -13.49 -23.89 -22.78
N PRO A 365 -14.30 -23.89 -21.70
CA PRO A 365 -13.92 -23.22 -20.46
C PRO A 365 -12.75 -23.96 -19.82
N ILE A 366 -11.73 -23.25 -19.32
CA ILE A 366 -10.56 -23.88 -18.67
C ILE A 366 -10.97 -24.59 -17.38
N HIS A 367 -11.94 -24.02 -16.66
CA HIS A 367 -12.47 -24.55 -15.42
C HIS A 367 -13.97 -24.85 -15.54
N THR A 368 -14.50 -25.73 -14.69
CA THR A 368 -15.93 -26.07 -14.66
C THR A 368 -16.64 -25.65 -13.38
N ALA A 369 -15.90 -25.50 -12.29
CA ALA A 369 -16.42 -25.06 -11.00
C ALA A 369 -15.29 -24.52 -10.13
N LEU A 370 -15.62 -23.56 -9.27
CA LEU A 370 -14.79 -23.12 -8.17
C LEU A 370 -15.33 -23.76 -6.88
N TYR A 371 -14.51 -24.55 -6.20
CA TYR A 371 -14.83 -25.14 -4.90
C TYR A 371 -14.35 -24.22 -3.81
N ASN A 372 -15.28 -23.71 -2.99
CA ASN A 372 -14.94 -22.95 -1.80
C ASN A 372 -15.33 -23.74 -0.57
N ALA A 373 -14.46 -23.77 0.43
CA ALA A 373 -14.77 -24.30 1.75
C ALA A 373 -14.59 -23.20 2.80
N VAL A 374 -15.57 -23.10 3.69
CA VAL A 374 -15.57 -22.22 4.86
C VAL A 374 -15.61 -23.03 6.15
N ASN A 375 -15.04 -22.50 7.23
CA ASN A 375 -15.12 -23.12 8.56
C ASN A 375 -16.50 -22.92 9.22
N ASP A 376 -16.59 -23.31 10.50
CA ASP A 376 -17.77 -23.13 11.36
C ASP A 376 -18.11 -21.66 11.63
N SER A 377 -17.14 -20.75 11.51
CA SER A 377 -17.30 -19.30 11.62
C SER A 377 -17.60 -18.60 10.28
N GLU A 378 -17.83 -19.36 9.20
CA GLU A 378 -18.03 -18.85 7.83
C GLU A 378 -16.83 -18.11 7.23
N GLU A 379 -15.63 -18.34 7.79
CA GLU A 379 -14.39 -17.82 7.25
C GLU A 379 -13.88 -18.76 6.15
N GLY A 380 -13.39 -18.20 5.04
CA GLY A 380 -12.82 -18.99 3.95
C GLY A 380 -11.58 -19.76 4.42
N CYS A 381 -11.52 -21.06 4.15
CA CYS A 381 -10.34 -21.87 4.48
C CYS A 381 -9.66 -22.43 3.24
N MET A 382 -10.41 -22.61 2.15
CA MET A 382 -9.88 -23.22 0.94
C MET A 382 -10.68 -22.79 -0.29
N SER A 383 -9.97 -22.49 -1.38
CA SER A 383 -10.56 -22.25 -2.70
C SER A 383 -9.77 -23.04 -3.75
N VAL A 384 -10.45 -23.90 -4.52
CA VAL A 384 -9.82 -24.77 -5.53
C VAL A 384 -10.61 -24.71 -6.84
N LEU A 385 -9.93 -24.41 -7.94
CA LEU A 385 -10.52 -24.46 -9.27
C LEU A 385 -10.51 -25.88 -9.82
N LYS A 386 -11.65 -26.32 -10.37
CA LYS A 386 -11.79 -27.60 -11.07
C LYS A 386 -11.56 -27.41 -12.55
N LEU A 387 -10.45 -27.96 -13.06
CA LEU A 387 -10.13 -27.98 -14.49
C LEU A 387 -11.16 -28.79 -15.30
N SER A 388 -11.47 -28.33 -16.51
CA SER A 388 -12.43 -28.96 -17.43
C SER A 388 -11.88 -30.13 -18.25
N LEU A 389 -10.56 -30.35 -18.22
CA LEU A 389 -9.86 -31.27 -19.13
C LEU A 389 -10.52 -32.66 -19.22
N PRO A 390 -10.85 -33.16 -20.43
CA PRO A 390 -11.51 -34.45 -20.64
C PRO A 390 -10.70 -35.66 -20.15
N ASP A 391 -9.37 -35.55 -20.07
CA ASP A 391 -8.45 -36.68 -19.90
C ASP A 391 -7.77 -36.77 -18.52
N MET A 392 -7.96 -35.82 -17.62
CA MET A 392 -7.58 -36.04 -16.22
C MET A 392 -8.62 -36.95 -15.58
N ARG A 393 -8.34 -38.25 -15.62
CA ARG A 393 -9.14 -39.32 -15.00
C ARG A 393 -9.66 -38.81 -13.66
N THR A 394 -10.97 -38.87 -13.47
CA THR A 394 -11.71 -38.42 -12.28
C THR A 394 -11.08 -38.86 -10.95
N ALA A 395 -10.29 -39.94 -10.98
CA ALA A 395 -9.45 -40.41 -9.89
C ALA A 395 -8.33 -39.45 -9.47
N GLN A 396 -7.60 -38.80 -10.37
CA GLN A 396 -6.50 -37.87 -10.03
C GLN A 396 -7.02 -36.57 -9.43
N GLN A 397 -8.11 -35.99 -9.95
CA GLN A 397 -8.78 -34.84 -9.32
C GLN A 397 -9.35 -35.21 -7.94
N ARG A 398 -10.00 -36.37 -7.80
CA ARG A 398 -10.46 -36.86 -6.48
C ARG A 398 -9.29 -37.12 -5.54
N GLN A 399 -8.17 -37.63 -6.04
CA GLN A 399 -6.94 -37.86 -5.26
C GLN A 399 -6.34 -36.52 -4.83
N PHE A 400 -6.26 -35.53 -5.71
CA PHE A 400 -5.77 -34.18 -5.38
C PHE A 400 -6.66 -33.52 -4.34
N ILE A 401 -7.98 -33.44 -4.58
CA ILE A 401 -8.94 -32.88 -3.61
C ILE A 401 -8.86 -33.63 -2.28
N ARG A 402 -8.78 -34.96 -2.28
CA ARG A 402 -8.66 -35.77 -1.07
C ARG A 402 -7.31 -35.56 -0.38
N THR A 403 -6.21 -35.42 -1.11
CA THR A 403 -4.88 -35.21 -0.53
C THR A 403 -4.75 -33.81 0.04
N THR A 404 -5.27 -32.79 -0.66
CA THR A 404 -5.33 -31.40 -0.20
C THR A 404 -6.25 -31.24 1.00
N LEU A 405 -7.45 -31.84 0.99
CA LEU A 405 -8.36 -31.85 2.14
C LEU A 405 -7.77 -32.64 3.32
N VAL A 406 -7.13 -33.79 3.07
CA VAL A 406 -6.51 -34.58 4.15
C VAL A 406 -5.27 -33.87 4.71
N ALA A 407 -4.51 -33.13 3.89
CA ALA A 407 -3.41 -32.30 4.36
C ALA A 407 -3.94 -31.12 5.20
N ALA A 408 -5.01 -30.45 4.76
CA ALA A 408 -5.66 -29.39 5.50
C ALA A 408 -6.26 -29.88 6.84
N LEU A 409 -6.83 -31.09 6.87
CA LEU A 409 -7.40 -31.70 8.07
C LEU A 409 -6.37 -32.35 9.01
N ARG A 410 -5.10 -32.46 8.59
CA ARG A 410 -3.99 -33.04 9.39
C ARG A 410 -3.05 -31.97 9.96
N LEU A 411 -3.28 -30.69 9.67
CA LEU A 411 -2.60 -29.62 10.38
C LEU A 411 -3.13 -29.61 11.84
N PRO A 412 -2.24 -29.74 12.84
CA PRO A 412 -2.60 -29.97 14.25
C PRO A 412 -3.29 -28.78 14.92
#